data_AF-A0A1V4YTP7-F1
#
_entry.id   AF-A0A1V4YTP7-F1
#
_cell.length_a   1.000
_cell.length_b   1.000
_cell.length_c   1.000
_cell.angle_alpha   90.00
_cell.angle_beta   90.00
_cell.angle_gamma   90.00
#
_symmetry.space_group_name_H-M   'P 1'
#
loop_
_entity.id
_entity.type
_entity.pdbx_description
1 polymer ?
#
loop_
_entity_poly.entity_id
_entity_poly.type
_entity_poly.pdbx_seq_one_letter_code
_entity_poly.pdbx_strand_id
1 'polypeptide(L)'
;MTNEKILCIHCLKYKGEKIFLEQNKGMLKCPVCPSYFQKDGDVLLEEYENEWSENSRRVLWNIRPAFNQNDIGNPKLYFLYMDCYQTLLIGRYNAAIVMMGVLVEAILKEIILLQTGKEFKKELGPCLKKISADKMMSESEIQYIWTFKNKIRNLYQHAADGEILEGTTYPVIPFKWKSGSSHDDLIHFLEKVNAGLIKPIYVSASESRALCPLSKQAYDMRKAVELFNEIHDFLFVCNVRYFNHQQYDEFHKKFPQRDPIPFYYEI
;
A
#
# COMPACT_ATOMS: atom_id res chain seq x y z
N MET A 1 24.64 -12.43 30.01
CA MET A 1 23.27 -11.91 30.21
C MET A 1 22.62 -12.75 31.28
N THR A 2 22.26 -12.16 32.42
CA THR A 2 21.59 -12.84 33.52
C THR A 2 20.20 -13.28 33.08
N ASN A 3 19.88 -14.57 33.17
CA ASN A 3 18.53 -15.11 33.00
C ASN A 3 17.69 -14.66 34.21
N GLU A 4 17.31 -13.39 34.24
CA GLU A 4 16.34 -12.89 35.22
C GLU A 4 14.99 -13.53 34.93
N LYS A 5 14.54 -14.38 35.85
CA LYS A 5 13.23 -15.01 35.78
C LYS A 5 12.16 -13.97 36.15
N ILE A 6 11.43 -13.49 35.16
CA ILE A 6 10.38 -12.48 35.34
C ILE A 6 9.09 -13.17 35.80
N LEU A 7 8.42 -12.63 36.82
CA LEU A 7 7.19 -13.20 37.38
C LEU A 7 5.95 -12.70 36.63
N CYS A 8 4.96 -13.58 36.47
CA CYS A 8 3.64 -13.21 35.99
C CYS A 8 2.88 -12.43 37.08
N ILE A 9 2.76 -11.11 36.92
CA ILE A 9 2.04 -10.23 37.85
C ILE A 9 0.57 -10.64 38.00
N HIS A 10 -0.06 -11.12 36.93
CA HIS A 10 -1.46 -11.55 36.96
C HIS A 10 -1.67 -12.80 37.82
N CYS A 11 -0.86 -13.85 37.67
CA CYS A 11 -0.95 -15.05 38.51
C CYS A 11 -0.59 -14.74 39.96
N LEU A 12 0.43 -13.90 40.18
CA LEU A 12 0.81 -13.50 41.53
C LEU A 12 -0.30 -12.72 42.24
N LYS A 13 -0.96 -11.79 41.55
CA LYS A 13 -1.97 -10.90 42.15
C LYS A 13 -3.34 -11.58 42.35
N TYR A 14 -3.77 -12.39 41.39
CA TYR A 14 -5.13 -12.95 41.39
C TYR A 14 -5.21 -14.42 41.82
N LYS A 15 -4.11 -15.18 41.70
CA LYS A 15 -4.05 -16.59 42.11
C LYS A 15 -3.11 -16.83 43.30
N GLY A 16 -2.28 -15.85 43.67
CA GLY A 16 -1.26 -16.01 44.71
C GLY A 16 -0.07 -16.88 44.29
N GLU A 17 0.01 -17.27 43.02
CA GLU A 17 0.98 -18.24 42.52
C GLU A 17 2.18 -17.54 41.87
N LYS A 18 3.39 -17.97 42.24
CA LYS A 18 4.64 -17.52 41.63
C LYS A 18 4.89 -18.29 40.34
N ILE A 19 4.28 -17.84 39.25
CA ILE A 19 4.52 -18.37 37.91
C ILE A 19 5.57 -17.52 37.21
N PHE A 20 6.63 -18.15 36.70
CA PHE A 20 7.65 -17.48 35.90
C PHE A 20 7.20 -17.40 34.44
N LEU A 21 7.40 -16.24 33.82
CA LEU A 21 7.14 -16.04 32.41
C LEU A 21 8.21 -16.77 31.59
N GLU A 22 7.78 -17.41 30.51
CA GLU A 22 8.65 -18.06 29.56
C GLU A 22 8.90 -17.12 28.39
N GLN A 23 10.16 -17.00 27.97
CA GLN A 23 10.49 -16.23 26.78
C GLN A 23 10.12 -17.05 25.55
N ASN A 24 9.26 -16.49 24.72
CA ASN A 24 8.87 -17.05 23.43
C ASN A 24 8.89 -15.91 22.41
N LYS A 25 9.91 -15.91 21.54
CA LYS A 25 9.97 -15.05 20.34
C LYS A 25 9.83 -13.56 20.61
N GLY A 26 10.55 -13.05 21.61
CA GLY A 26 10.51 -11.63 22.02
C GLY A 26 9.35 -11.25 22.94
N MET A 27 8.46 -12.20 23.24
CA MET A 27 7.42 -12.06 24.26
C MET A 27 7.74 -12.88 25.51
N LEU A 28 7.29 -12.39 26.65
CA LEU A 28 7.26 -13.08 27.93
C LEU A 28 5.83 -13.57 28.16
N LYS A 29 5.59 -14.86 27.98
CA LYS A 29 4.26 -15.46 28.09
C LYS A 29 4.12 -16.22 29.40
N CYS A 30 2.98 -16.07 30.06
CA CYS A 30 2.63 -16.92 31.19
C CYS A 30 2.16 -18.30 30.70
N PRO A 31 2.72 -19.41 31.20
CA PRO A 31 2.26 -20.75 30.82
C PRO A 31 0.88 -21.12 31.38
N VAL A 32 0.38 -20.37 32.37
CA VAL A 32 -0.83 -20.72 33.15
C VAL A 32 -2.02 -19.80 32.89
N CYS A 33 -1.80 -18.59 32.38
CA CYS A 33 -2.86 -17.61 32.13
C CYS A 33 -2.62 -16.88 30.80
N PRO A 34 -3.63 -16.20 30.23
CA PRO A 34 -3.51 -15.54 28.94
C PRO A 34 -2.68 -14.24 28.98
N SER A 35 -1.95 -13.98 30.07
CA SER A 35 -1.10 -12.79 30.18
C SER A 35 0.21 -12.98 29.42
N TYR A 36 0.55 -11.99 28.60
CA TYR A 36 1.81 -11.88 27.89
C TYR A 36 2.32 -10.44 27.97
N PHE A 37 3.64 -10.28 27.93
CA PHE A 37 4.31 -8.97 27.99
C PHE A 37 5.36 -8.93 26.89
N GLN A 38 5.43 -7.83 26.14
CA GLN A 38 6.57 -7.60 25.28
C GLN A 38 7.75 -7.17 26.16
N LYS A 39 8.92 -7.78 25.94
CA LYS A 39 10.13 -7.33 26.61
C LYS A 39 10.64 -6.08 25.89
N ASP A 40 10.86 -5.00 26.61
CA ASP A 40 11.41 -3.77 26.04
C ASP A 40 12.72 -4.06 25.30
N GLY A 41 12.78 -3.72 24.01
CA GLY A 41 13.95 -3.90 23.14
C GLY A 41 13.96 -5.18 22.29
N ASP A 42 13.06 -6.15 22.51
CA ASP A 42 12.96 -7.33 21.65
C ASP A 42 12.04 -7.02 20.44
N VAL A 43 12.57 -7.22 19.23
CA VAL A 43 11.83 -7.06 17.96
C VAL A 43 11.05 -8.35 17.68
N LEU A 44 9.74 -8.25 17.50
CA LEU A 44 8.84 -9.36 17.16
C LEU A 44 8.94 -9.71 15.66
N LEU A 45 10.14 -10.09 15.21
CA LEU A 45 10.42 -10.40 13.80
C LEU A 45 9.44 -11.44 13.23
N GLU A 46 9.09 -12.45 14.01
CA GLU A 46 8.14 -13.47 13.57
C GLU A 46 6.70 -12.96 13.38
N GLU A 47 6.25 -11.96 14.15
CA GLU A 47 4.93 -11.37 13.95
C GLU A 47 4.90 -10.59 12.63
N TYR A 48 5.97 -9.85 12.34
CA TYR A 48 6.16 -9.18 11.05
C TYR A 48 6.22 -10.20 9.90
N GLU A 49 6.98 -11.28 10.03
CA GLU A 49 7.05 -12.34 9.03
C GLU A 49 5.69 -13.02 8.78
N ASN A 50 4.94 -13.29 9.84
CA ASN A 50 3.59 -13.86 9.73
C ASN A 50 2.63 -12.88 9.03
N GLU A 51 2.64 -11.60 9.42
CA GLU A 51 1.82 -10.56 8.78
C GLU A 51 2.15 -10.45 7.28
N TRP A 52 3.44 -10.44 6.92
CA TRP A 52 3.88 -10.38 5.53
C TRP A 52 3.47 -11.62 4.76
N SER A 53 3.63 -12.81 5.34
CA SER A 53 3.24 -14.08 4.73
C SER A 53 1.73 -14.12 4.47
N GLU A 54 0.92 -13.71 5.45
CA GLU A 54 -0.53 -13.64 5.30
C GLU A 54 -0.97 -12.63 4.25
N ASN A 55 -0.42 -11.41 4.28
CA ASN A 55 -0.73 -10.37 3.31
C ASN A 55 -0.33 -10.81 1.89
N SER A 56 0.88 -11.33 1.73
CA SER A 56 1.35 -11.87 0.45
C SER A 56 0.42 -12.95 -0.06
N ARG A 57 0.05 -13.95 0.77
CA ARG A 57 -0.88 -15.02 0.36
C ARG A 57 -2.26 -14.50 -0.05
N ARG A 58 -2.78 -13.45 0.61
CA ARG A 58 -4.08 -12.85 0.26
C ARG A 58 -4.05 -12.15 -1.08
N VAL A 59 -2.92 -11.54 -1.43
CA VAL A 59 -2.82 -10.64 -2.57
C VAL A 59 -2.23 -11.31 -3.81
N LEU A 60 -1.32 -12.27 -3.64
CA LEU A 60 -0.57 -12.92 -4.71
C LEU A 60 -1.46 -13.49 -5.82
N TRP A 61 -2.62 -14.05 -5.46
CA TRP A 61 -3.58 -14.62 -6.40
C TRP A 61 -4.33 -13.58 -7.24
N ASN A 62 -4.34 -12.32 -6.80
CA ASN A 62 -5.11 -11.24 -7.40
C ASN A 62 -4.25 -10.22 -8.14
N ILE A 63 -2.92 -10.36 -8.11
CA ILE A 63 -1.99 -9.49 -8.83
C ILE A 63 -1.40 -10.19 -10.04
N ARG A 64 -1.05 -9.40 -11.06
CA ARG A 64 -0.25 -9.88 -12.19
C ARG A 64 1.08 -10.48 -11.69
N PRO A 65 1.60 -11.54 -12.35
CA PRO A 65 2.93 -12.05 -12.08
C PRO A 65 3.97 -10.93 -12.17
N ALA A 66 5.00 -10.96 -11.32
CA ALA A 66 6.07 -9.99 -11.40
C ALA A 66 6.78 -10.07 -12.76
N PHE A 67 7.10 -8.91 -13.35
CA PHE A 67 8.10 -8.85 -14.40
C PHE A 67 9.46 -9.29 -13.86
N ASN A 68 10.24 -9.94 -14.70
CA ASN A 68 11.66 -10.12 -14.54
C ASN A 68 12.40 -8.90 -15.10
N GLN A 69 13.69 -8.76 -14.75
CA GLN A 69 14.51 -7.64 -15.21
C GLN A 69 14.57 -7.59 -16.76
N ASN A 70 14.56 -8.73 -17.43
CA ASN A 70 14.59 -8.80 -18.89
C ASN A 70 13.28 -8.34 -19.55
N ASP A 71 12.15 -8.36 -18.84
CA ASP A 71 10.87 -7.91 -19.40
C ASP A 71 10.82 -6.38 -19.54
N ILE A 72 11.55 -5.67 -18.68
CA ILE A 72 11.65 -4.20 -18.65
C ILE A 72 13.12 -3.82 -18.91
N GLY A 73 13.46 -3.57 -20.17
CA GLY A 73 14.83 -3.30 -20.58
C GLY A 73 15.49 -2.07 -19.92
N ASN A 74 14.70 -1.16 -19.33
CA ASN A 74 15.19 -0.03 -18.54
C ASN A 74 15.27 -0.39 -17.04
N PRO A 75 16.48 -0.48 -16.44
CA PRO A 75 16.63 -0.88 -15.03
C PRO A 75 15.93 0.04 -14.04
N LYS A 76 15.88 1.35 -14.31
CA LYS A 76 15.22 2.31 -13.43
C LYS A 76 13.71 2.07 -13.38
N LEU A 77 13.09 1.79 -14.52
CA LEU A 77 11.66 1.44 -14.56
C LEU A 77 11.40 0.11 -13.87
N TYR A 78 12.29 -0.87 -14.05
CA TYR A 78 12.21 -2.17 -13.37
C TYR A 78 12.26 -2.01 -11.83
N PHE A 79 13.21 -1.26 -11.30
CA PHE A 79 13.32 -1.06 -9.85
C PHE A 79 12.09 -0.35 -9.27
N LEU A 80 11.58 0.70 -9.93
CA LEU A 80 10.35 1.37 -9.50
C LEU A 80 9.13 0.44 -9.57
N TYR A 81 9.05 -0.43 -10.58
CA TYR A 81 8.01 -1.45 -10.67
C TYR A 81 8.11 -2.44 -9.52
N MET A 82 9.31 -2.94 -9.21
CA MET A 82 9.53 -3.87 -8.10
C MET A 82 9.24 -3.24 -6.75
N ASP A 83 9.56 -1.96 -6.55
CA ASP A 83 9.17 -1.23 -5.34
C ASP A 83 7.64 -1.22 -5.17
N CYS A 84 6.89 -0.98 -6.25
CA CYS A 84 5.42 -1.04 -6.21
C CYS A 84 4.93 -2.45 -5.85
N TYR A 85 5.48 -3.47 -6.51
CA TYR A 85 5.10 -4.87 -6.34
C TYR A 85 5.36 -5.36 -4.92
N GLN A 86 6.58 -5.13 -4.41
CA GLN A 86 6.99 -5.57 -3.07
C GLN A 86 6.22 -4.85 -1.97
N THR A 87 6.05 -3.53 -2.11
CA THR A 87 5.28 -2.72 -1.14
C THR A 87 3.84 -3.24 -1.00
N LEU A 88 3.26 -3.69 -2.10
CA LEU A 88 1.92 -4.26 -2.14
C LEU A 88 1.88 -5.65 -1.46
N LEU A 89 2.89 -6.51 -1.70
CA LEU A 89 3.01 -7.82 -1.05
C LEU A 89 3.14 -7.74 0.48
N ILE A 90 3.87 -6.74 1.00
CA ILE A 90 4.02 -6.52 2.43
C ILE A 90 2.84 -5.76 3.07
N GLY A 91 1.76 -5.51 2.31
CA GLY A 91 0.53 -4.90 2.82
C GLY A 91 0.57 -3.38 2.99
N ARG A 92 1.54 -2.67 2.39
CA ARG A 92 1.69 -1.21 2.49
C ARG A 92 0.97 -0.49 1.34
N TYR A 93 -0.33 -0.72 1.22
CA TYR A 93 -1.14 -0.34 0.05
C TYR A 93 -1.13 1.16 -0.32
N ASN A 94 -1.23 2.07 0.66
CA ASN A 94 -1.12 3.51 0.39
C ASN A 94 0.23 3.86 -0.26
N ALA A 95 1.33 3.37 0.32
CA ALA A 95 2.66 3.57 -0.23
C ALA A 95 2.79 2.97 -1.64
N ALA A 96 2.22 1.80 -1.89
CA ALA A 96 2.19 1.20 -3.21
C ALA A 96 1.49 2.09 -4.24
N ILE A 97 0.34 2.69 -3.90
CA ILE A 97 -0.41 3.61 -4.78
C ILE A 97 0.40 4.89 -5.07
N VAL A 98 1.12 5.42 -4.07
CA VAL A 98 2.01 6.57 -4.28
C VAL A 98 3.16 6.20 -5.22
N MET A 99 3.80 5.04 -5.00
CA MET A 99 4.91 4.55 -5.83
C MET A 99 4.47 4.28 -7.27
N MET A 100 3.26 3.75 -7.47
CA MET A 100 2.62 3.62 -8.77
C MET A 100 2.55 4.96 -9.51
N GLY A 101 2.25 6.06 -8.80
CA GLY A 101 2.28 7.41 -9.36
C GLY A 101 3.67 7.87 -9.79
N VAL A 102 4.71 7.46 -9.08
CA VAL A 102 6.12 7.73 -9.43
C VAL A 102 6.53 6.90 -10.65
N LEU A 103 6.12 5.64 -10.71
CA LEU A 103 6.38 4.76 -11.86
C LEU A 103 5.76 5.31 -13.14
N VAL A 104 4.47 5.70 -13.12
CA VAL A 104 3.80 6.30 -14.29
C VAL A 104 4.51 7.57 -14.74
N GLU A 105 4.96 8.41 -13.80
CA GLU A 105 5.75 9.59 -14.14
C GLU A 105 7.10 9.24 -14.79
N ALA A 106 7.78 8.22 -14.30
CA ALA A 106 9.05 7.75 -14.87
C ALA A 106 8.86 7.17 -16.28
N ILE A 107 7.80 6.42 -16.53
CA ILE A 107 7.42 5.91 -17.86
C ILE A 107 7.28 7.08 -18.83
N LEU A 108 6.52 8.12 -18.48
CA LEU A 108 6.34 9.27 -19.37
C LEU A 108 7.65 10.04 -19.64
N LYS A 109 8.51 10.16 -18.62
CA LYS A 109 9.82 10.79 -18.77
C LYS A 109 10.72 10.01 -19.73
N GLU A 110 10.67 8.68 -19.67
CA GLU A 110 11.40 7.81 -20.59
C GLU A 110 10.91 7.98 -22.03
N ILE A 111 9.60 8.02 -22.25
CA ILE A 111 9.02 8.27 -23.59
C ILE A 111 9.51 9.60 -24.14
N ILE A 112 9.47 10.67 -23.33
CA ILE A 112 9.97 11.99 -23.75
C ILE A 112 11.47 11.93 -24.06
N LEU A 113 12.26 11.23 -23.25
CA LEU A 113 13.70 11.06 -23.47
C LEU A 113 13.95 10.39 -24.82
N LEU A 114 13.33 9.24 -25.08
CA LEU A 114 13.52 8.47 -26.30
C LEU A 114 13.12 9.25 -27.57
N GLN A 115 12.04 10.02 -27.51
CA GLN A 115 11.61 10.78 -28.68
C GLN A 115 12.42 12.06 -28.93
N THR A 116 12.85 12.74 -27.86
CA THR A 116 13.44 14.09 -27.94
C THR A 116 14.95 14.16 -27.71
N GLY A 117 15.57 13.11 -27.18
CA GLY A 117 16.99 13.13 -26.80
C GLY A 117 17.28 13.92 -25.52
N LYS A 118 16.24 14.39 -24.80
CA LYS A 118 16.38 15.29 -23.66
C LYS A 118 15.66 14.74 -22.43
N GLU A 119 16.38 14.70 -21.32
CA GLU A 119 15.78 14.39 -20.03
C GLU A 119 14.72 15.44 -19.66
N PHE A 120 13.56 14.95 -19.24
CA PHE A 120 12.47 15.79 -18.77
C PHE A 120 12.35 15.70 -17.25
N LYS A 121 12.73 16.78 -16.54
CA LYS A 121 12.83 16.78 -15.06
C LYS A 121 11.59 17.29 -14.33
N LYS A 122 10.49 17.56 -15.05
CA LYS A 122 9.25 18.07 -14.45
C LYS A 122 8.33 16.93 -13.98
N GLU A 123 7.36 17.24 -13.16
CA GLU A 123 6.38 16.28 -12.63
C GLU A 123 5.40 15.72 -13.70
N LEU A 124 4.56 14.77 -13.31
CA LEU A 124 3.60 14.07 -14.18
C LEU A 124 2.71 15.01 -15.00
N GLY A 125 2.15 16.07 -14.40
CA GLY A 125 1.27 17.01 -15.11
C GLY A 125 1.95 17.69 -16.31
N PRO A 126 3.12 18.32 -16.11
CA PRO A 126 3.95 18.81 -17.21
C PRO A 126 4.37 17.74 -18.23
N CYS A 127 4.64 16.50 -17.80
CA CYS A 127 4.95 15.40 -18.72
C CYS A 127 3.76 15.12 -19.67
N LEU A 128 2.55 15.03 -19.13
CA LEU A 128 1.33 14.83 -19.92
C LEU A 128 1.08 15.94 -20.93
N LYS A 129 1.27 17.20 -20.52
CA LYS A 129 1.15 18.34 -21.44
C LYS A 129 2.13 18.24 -22.60
N LYS A 130 3.37 17.82 -22.33
CA LYS A 130 4.41 17.66 -23.36
C LYS A 130 4.08 16.51 -24.32
N ILE A 131 3.70 15.35 -23.79
CA ILE A 131 3.32 14.18 -24.58
C ILE A 131 2.11 14.45 -25.48
N SER A 132 1.11 15.15 -24.95
CA SER A 132 -0.08 15.52 -25.72
C SER A 132 0.23 16.54 -26.83
N ALA A 133 0.98 17.61 -26.52
CA ALA A 133 1.34 18.63 -27.50
C ALA A 133 2.17 18.06 -28.67
N ASP A 134 3.07 17.14 -28.39
CA ASP A 134 3.97 16.52 -29.38
C ASP A 134 3.38 15.23 -29.98
N LYS A 135 2.19 14.79 -29.55
CA LYS A 135 1.52 13.55 -29.99
C LYS A 135 2.39 12.30 -29.84
N MET A 136 3.06 12.18 -28.69
CA MET A 136 4.02 11.10 -28.41
C MET A 136 3.34 9.76 -28.07
N MET A 137 2.06 9.80 -27.71
CA MET A 137 1.24 8.64 -27.30
C MET A 137 -0.18 8.79 -27.86
N SER A 138 -0.97 7.70 -27.81
CA SER A 138 -2.38 7.76 -28.21
C SER A 138 -3.21 8.59 -27.24
N GLU A 139 -4.26 9.25 -27.76
CA GLU A 139 -5.15 10.09 -26.94
C GLU A 139 -5.84 9.29 -25.83
N SER A 140 -6.20 8.02 -26.10
CA SER A 140 -6.78 7.13 -25.09
C SER A 140 -5.85 6.86 -23.91
N GLU A 141 -4.56 6.64 -24.18
CA GLU A 141 -3.56 6.43 -23.13
C GLU A 141 -3.34 7.73 -22.34
N ILE A 142 -3.26 8.88 -23.03
CA ILE A 142 -3.13 10.20 -22.40
C ILE A 142 -4.31 10.47 -21.46
N GLN A 143 -5.54 10.18 -21.90
CA GLN A 143 -6.75 10.38 -21.12
C GLN A 143 -6.81 9.45 -19.89
N TYR A 144 -6.38 8.20 -20.04
CA TYR A 144 -6.22 7.28 -18.91
C TYR A 144 -5.29 7.88 -17.85
N ILE A 145 -4.10 8.34 -18.24
CA ILE A 145 -3.11 8.87 -17.29
C ILE A 145 -3.56 10.21 -16.68
N TRP A 146 -4.27 11.06 -17.42
CA TRP A 146 -4.91 12.25 -16.86
C TRP A 146 -5.92 11.91 -15.77
N THR A 147 -6.74 10.88 -16.01
CA THR A 147 -7.72 10.38 -15.05
C THR A 147 -7.02 9.82 -13.82
N PHE A 148 -6.01 8.97 -14.00
CA PHE A 148 -5.18 8.43 -12.94
C PHE A 148 -4.53 9.54 -12.10
N LYS A 149 -3.92 10.55 -12.74
CA LYS A 149 -3.30 11.69 -12.03
C LYS A 149 -4.30 12.39 -11.13
N ASN A 150 -5.45 12.77 -11.68
CA ASN A 150 -6.40 13.65 -10.99
C ASN A 150 -7.21 12.90 -9.93
N LYS A 151 -7.63 11.65 -10.21
CA LYS A 151 -8.49 10.87 -9.33
C LYS A 151 -7.74 9.98 -8.35
N ILE A 152 -6.47 9.66 -8.61
CA ILE A 152 -5.68 8.76 -7.77
C ILE A 152 -4.46 9.50 -7.22
N ARG A 153 -3.44 9.75 -8.06
CA ARG A 153 -2.13 10.26 -7.60
C ARG A 153 -2.27 11.51 -6.73
N ASN A 154 -3.04 12.50 -7.18
CA ASN A 154 -3.19 13.76 -6.46
C ASN A 154 -3.85 13.56 -5.08
N LEU A 155 -4.90 12.73 -4.99
CA LEU A 155 -5.59 12.48 -3.72
C LEU A 155 -4.67 11.83 -2.69
N TYR A 156 -3.89 10.83 -3.13
CA TYR A 156 -2.96 10.11 -2.25
C TYR A 156 -1.74 10.96 -1.87
N GLN A 157 -1.19 11.74 -2.81
CA GLN A 157 -0.05 12.63 -2.53
C GLN A 157 -0.38 13.76 -1.56
N HIS A 158 -1.63 14.25 -1.56
CA HIS A 158 -2.08 15.30 -0.66
C HIS A 158 -2.78 14.78 0.61
N ALA A 159 -2.78 13.46 0.84
CA ALA A 159 -3.46 12.82 1.96
C ALA A 159 -4.93 13.27 2.09
N ALA A 160 -5.62 13.39 0.97
CA ALA A 160 -7.02 13.84 0.88
C ALA A 160 -7.98 12.69 1.28
N ASP A 161 -7.83 12.17 2.49
CA ASP A 161 -8.53 10.98 2.97
C ASP A 161 -10.06 11.12 2.92
N GLY A 162 -10.56 12.34 3.16
CA GLY A 162 -11.98 12.64 3.06
C GLY A 162 -12.53 12.48 1.63
N GLU A 163 -11.76 12.90 0.62
CA GLU A 163 -12.13 12.75 -0.80
C GLU A 163 -12.00 11.28 -1.26
N ILE A 164 -10.97 10.57 -0.76
CA ILE A 164 -10.78 9.14 -1.06
C ILE A 164 -11.95 8.30 -0.53
N LEU A 165 -12.47 8.66 0.65
CA LEU A 165 -13.56 7.95 1.32
C LEU A 165 -14.95 8.56 1.06
N GLU A 166 -15.07 9.51 0.13
CA GLU A 166 -16.34 10.14 -0.18
C GLU A 166 -17.41 9.09 -0.54
N GLY A 167 -18.60 9.23 0.04
CA GLY A 167 -19.71 8.28 -0.14
C GLY A 167 -19.58 6.95 0.62
N THR A 168 -18.46 6.71 1.32
CA THR A 168 -18.32 5.50 2.16
C THR A 168 -18.99 5.70 3.51
N THR A 169 -19.98 4.84 3.83
CA THR A 169 -20.71 4.88 5.10
C THR A 169 -20.61 3.55 5.83
N TYR A 170 -20.62 3.62 7.17
CA TYR A 170 -20.62 2.44 8.03
C TYR A 170 -21.78 2.48 9.01
N PRO A 171 -22.43 1.33 9.29
CA PRO A 171 -23.37 1.21 10.38
C PRO A 171 -22.61 1.23 11.70
N VAL A 172 -22.96 2.19 12.57
CA VAL A 172 -22.43 2.27 13.93
C VAL A 172 -23.57 2.26 14.92
N ILE A 173 -23.33 1.66 16.08
CA ILE A 173 -24.29 1.69 17.17
C ILE A 173 -23.86 2.83 18.10
N PRO A 174 -24.68 3.87 18.26
CA PRO A 174 -24.31 5.03 19.04
C PRO A 174 -24.30 4.66 20.53
N PHE A 175 -23.13 4.77 21.16
CA PHE A 175 -22.97 4.57 22.58
C PHE A 175 -22.35 5.82 23.21
N LYS A 176 -23.00 6.38 24.22
CA LYS A 176 -22.48 7.53 24.98
C LYS A 176 -22.10 7.08 26.37
N TRP A 177 -20.79 6.95 26.61
CA TRP A 177 -20.27 6.76 27.96
C TRP A 177 -20.47 8.05 28.76
N LYS A 178 -21.16 7.97 29.90
CA LYS A 178 -21.39 9.12 30.80
C LYS A 178 -20.49 8.99 32.02
N SER A 179 -20.18 10.12 32.65
CA SER A 179 -19.51 10.09 33.96
C SER A 179 -20.41 9.38 34.97
N GLY A 180 -19.89 8.34 35.63
CA GLY A 180 -20.67 7.45 36.50
C GLY A 180 -21.24 6.19 35.83
N SER A 181 -21.01 5.98 34.53
CA SER A 181 -21.34 4.71 33.87
C SER A 181 -20.52 3.56 34.45
N SER A 182 -21.21 2.46 34.77
CA SER A 182 -20.68 1.21 35.29
C SER A 182 -20.45 0.18 34.17
N HIS A 183 -19.81 -0.94 34.49
CA HIS A 183 -19.67 -2.05 33.55
C HIS A 183 -21.04 -2.67 33.19
N ASP A 184 -21.98 -2.69 34.14
CA ASP A 184 -23.33 -3.21 33.95
C ASP A 184 -24.13 -2.38 32.92
N ASP A 185 -23.87 -1.08 32.83
CA ASP A 185 -24.48 -0.22 31.80
C ASP A 185 -24.04 -0.61 30.38
N LEU A 186 -22.80 -1.08 30.22
CA LEU A 186 -22.30 -1.60 28.95
C LEU A 186 -22.95 -2.94 28.61
N ILE A 187 -23.08 -3.84 29.60
CA ILE A 187 -23.71 -5.15 29.42
C ILE A 187 -25.17 -4.97 29.00
N HIS A 188 -25.94 -4.14 29.71
CA HIS A 188 -27.34 -3.83 29.37
C HIS A 188 -27.48 -3.19 27.98
N PHE A 189 -26.53 -2.34 27.59
CA PHE A 189 -26.49 -1.80 26.24
C PHE A 189 -26.28 -2.89 25.18
N LEU A 190 -25.35 -3.81 25.40
CA LEU A 190 -25.08 -4.92 24.48
C LEU A 190 -26.27 -5.88 24.37
N GLU A 191 -26.97 -6.16 25.48
CA GLU A 191 -28.20 -6.95 25.48
C GLU A 191 -29.29 -6.30 24.62
N LYS A 192 -29.49 -4.98 24.75
CA LYS A 192 -30.45 -4.23 23.91
C LYS A 192 -30.07 -4.21 22.44
N VAL A 193 -28.77 -4.15 22.13
CA VAL A 193 -28.26 -4.28 20.76
C VAL A 193 -28.59 -5.66 20.19
N ASN A 194 -28.27 -6.72 20.93
CA ASN A 194 -28.50 -8.11 20.49
C ASN A 194 -29.99 -8.42 20.35
N ALA A 195 -30.85 -7.82 21.17
CA ALA A 195 -32.30 -7.90 21.05
C ALA A 195 -32.87 -7.06 19.89
N GLY A 196 -32.05 -6.32 19.13
CA GLY A 196 -32.47 -5.48 18.01
C GLY A 196 -33.21 -4.20 18.43
N LEU A 197 -33.17 -3.84 19.71
CA LEU A 197 -33.86 -2.67 20.26
C LEU A 197 -33.12 -1.36 19.93
N ILE A 198 -31.82 -1.44 19.69
CA ILE A 198 -30.98 -0.31 19.26
C ILE A 198 -30.57 -0.55 17.81
N LYS A 199 -31.05 0.32 16.91
CA LYS A 199 -30.72 0.24 15.49
C LYS A 199 -29.41 0.98 15.20
N PRO A 200 -28.57 0.46 14.27
CA PRO A 200 -27.42 1.19 13.78
C PRO A 200 -27.83 2.50 13.10
N ILE A 201 -26.97 3.50 13.21
CA ILE A 201 -27.01 4.71 12.39
C ILE A 201 -25.87 4.63 11.37
N TYR A 202 -26.08 5.17 10.18
CA TYR A 202 -25.02 5.27 9.18
C TYR A 202 -24.24 6.55 9.40
N VAL A 203 -22.93 6.43 9.51
CA VAL A 203 -22.01 7.58 9.61
C VAL A 203 -21.04 7.55 8.45
N SER A 204 -20.70 8.74 7.95
CA SER A 204 -19.69 8.88 6.92
C SER A 204 -18.31 8.51 7.47
N ALA A 205 -17.57 7.69 6.74
CA ALA A 205 -16.19 7.37 7.07
C ALA A 205 -15.27 8.59 6.96
N SER A 206 -15.55 9.50 6.00
CA SER A 206 -14.76 10.71 5.77
C SER A 206 -14.87 11.73 6.90
N GLU A 207 -15.98 11.73 7.64
CA GLU A 207 -16.26 12.70 8.71
C GLU A 207 -15.92 12.14 10.11
N SER A 208 -15.79 10.82 10.24
CA SER A 208 -15.51 10.17 11.52
C SER A 208 -14.01 9.94 11.71
N ARG A 209 -13.41 10.69 12.65
CA ARG A 209 -11.97 10.58 12.98
C ARG A 209 -11.52 9.16 13.35
N ALA A 210 -12.39 8.39 14.01
CA ALA A 210 -12.07 7.03 14.43
C ALA A 210 -12.22 6.00 13.29
N LEU A 211 -13.21 6.18 12.42
CA LEU A 211 -13.48 5.24 11.33
C LEU A 211 -12.60 5.51 10.11
N CYS A 212 -12.25 6.77 9.84
CA CYS A 212 -11.49 7.19 8.67
C CYS A 212 -10.23 6.33 8.43
N PRO A 213 -9.28 6.20 9.38
CA PRO A 213 -8.05 5.44 9.13
C PRO A 213 -8.29 3.95 8.87
N LEU A 214 -9.22 3.33 9.60
CA LEU A 214 -9.58 1.92 9.44
C LEU A 214 -10.25 1.66 8.09
N SER A 215 -11.16 2.56 7.71
CA SER A 215 -11.88 2.51 6.44
C SER A 215 -10.93 2.72 5.26
N LYS A 216 -10.00 3.67 5.39
CA LYS A 216 -8.97 3.96 4.41
C LYS A 216 -8.07 2.75 4.19
N GLN A 217 -7.58 2.12 5.24
CA GLN A 217 -6.72 0.94 5.09
C GLN A 217 -7.41 -0.18 4.31
N ALA A 218 -8.69 -0.46 4.62
CA ALA A 218 -9.47 -1.47 3.90
C ALA A 218 -9.79 -1.05 2.45
N TYR A 219 -10.02 0.23 2.21
CA TYR A 219 -10.23 0.80 0.87
C TYR A 219 -8.97 0.68 0.02
N ASP A 220 -7.84 1.17 0.54
CA ASP A 220 -6.53 1.17 -0.11
C ASP A 220 -6.10 -0.25 -0.49
N MET A 221 -6.36 -1.24 0.38
CA MET A 221 -6.09 -2.65 0.08
C MET A 221 -6.77 -3.12 -1.21
N ARG A 222 -8.07 -2.87 -1.36
CA ARG A 222 -8.81 -3.27 -2.56
C ARG A 222 -8.35 -2.48 -3.77
N LYS A 223 -8.19 -1.16 -3.61
CA LYS A 223 -7.88 -0.26 -4.72
C LYS A 223 -6.45 -0.45 -5.24
N ALA A 224 -5.48 -0.70 -4.37
CA ALA A 224 -4.08 -0.89 -4.74
C ALA A 224 -3.89 -2.10 -5.67
N VAL A 225 -4.56 -3.21 -5.40
CA VAL A 225 -4.46 -4.43 -6.23
C VAL A 225 -4.99 -4.19 -7.65
N GLU A 226 -6.17 -3.57 -7.75
CA GLU A 226 -6.79 -3.20 -9.03
C GLU A 226 -5.87 -2.24 -9.82
N LEU A 227 -5.44 -1.14 -9.19
CA LEU A 227 -4.56 -0.15 -9.81
C LEU A 227 -3.22 -0.73 -10.23
N PHE A 228 -2.65 -1.63 -9.42
CA PHE A 228 -1.39 -2.28 -9.75
C PHE A 228 -1.51 -3.06 -11.05
N ASN A 229 -2.58 -3.85 -11.21
CA ASN A 229 -2.81 -4.63 -12.43
C ASN A 229 -3.01 -3.73 -13.64
N GLU A 230 -3.77 -2.63 -13.51
CA GLU A 230 -3.91 -1.65 -14.58
C GLU A 230 -2.56 -1.04 -15.00
N ILE A 231 -1.72 -0.69 -14.03
CA ILE A 231 -0.40 -0.09 -14.29
C ILE A 231 0.58 -1.12 -14.84
N HIS A 232 0.50 -2.36 -14.39
CA HIS A 232 1.26 -3.48 -14.96
C HIS A 232 0.93 -3.64 -16.44
N ASP A 233 -0.38 -3.73 -16.77
CA ASP A 233 -0.83 -3.89 -18.15
C ASP A 233 -0.46 -2.66 -19.00
N PHE A 234 -0.53 -1.45 -18.42
CA PHE A 234 -0.06 -0.22 -19.06
C PHE A 234 1.45 -0.25 -19.35
N LEU A 235 2.27 -0.66 -18.37
CA LEU A 235 3.72 -0.79 -18.55
C LEU A 235 4.06 -1.84 -19.61
N PHE A 236 3.34 -2.96 -19.65
CA PHE A 236 3.48 -3.95 -20.72
C PHE A 236 3.25 -3.33 -22.10
N VAL A 237 2.14 -2.60 -22.25
CA VAL A 237 1.82 -1.88 -23.51
C VAL A 237 2.92 -0.88 -23.86
N CYS A 238 3.45 -0.14 -22.89
CA CYS A 238 4.55 0.79 -23.12
C CYS A 238 5.85 0.09 -23.51
N ASN A 239 6.18 -1.05 -22.90
CA ASN A 239 7.34 -1.85 -23.27
C ASN A 239 7.27 -2.28 -24.74
N VAL A 240 6.10 -2.75 -25.19
CA VAL A 240 5.90 -3.19 -26.56
C VAL A 240 5.93 -2.02 -27.55
N ARG A 241 5.29 -0.89 -27.22
CA ARG A 241 5.09 0.23 -28.17
C ARG A 241 6.21 1.27 -28.16
N TYR A 242 6.74 1.60 -27.00
CA TYR A 242 7.59 2.77 -26.80
C TYR A 242 8.99 2.42 -26.31
N PHE A 243 9.18 1.27 -25.64
CA PHE A 243 10.45 0.85 -25.06
C PHE A 243 11.02 -0.43 -25.69
N ASN A 244 10.66 -0.73 -26.93
CA ASN A 244 11.20 -1.90 -27.62
C ASN A 244 12.62 -1.62 -28.17
N HIS A 245 13.36 -2.69 -28.50
CA HIS A 245 14.74 -2.61 -28.99
C HIS A 245 14.89 -1.65 -30.18
N GLN A 246 13.93 -1.65 -31.10
CA GLN A 246 13.95 -0.77 -32.27
C GLN A 246 13.89 0.71 -31.87
N GLN A 247 13.09 1.09 -30.87
CA GLN A 247 13.02 2.47 -30.39
C GLN A 247 14.34 2.92 -29.74
N TYR A 248 15.01 2.03 -29.00
CA TYR A 248 16.34 2.33 -28.44
C TYR A 248 17.41 2.44 -29.52
N ASP A 249 17.40 1.57 -30.54
CA ASP A 249 18.31 1.68 -31.68
C ASP A 249 18.10 2.98 -32.46
N GLU A 250 16.85 3.36 -32.71
CA GLU A 250 16.48 4.61 -33.36
C GLU A 250 16.96 5.82 -32.54
N PHE A 251 16.81 5.76 -31.22
CA PHE A 251 17.33 6.77 -30.31
C PHE A 251 18.85 6.91 -30.43
N HIS A 252 19.62 5.82 -30.36
CA HIS A 252 21.07 5.85 -30.44
C HIS A 252 21.58 6.34 -31.79
N LYS A 253 20.91 5.97 -32.88
CA LYS A 253 21.21 6.50 -34.22
C LYS A 253 20.94 8.00 -34.32
N LYS A 254 19.84 8.47 -33.73
CA LYS A 254 19.42 9.89 -33.77
C LYS A 254 20.25 10.77 -32.83
N PHE A 255 20.75 10.21 -31.73
CA PHE A 255 21.49 10.94 -30.69
C PHE A 255 22.82 10.24 -30.33
N PRO A 256 23.79 10.17 -31.26
CA PRO A 256 25.03 9.39 -31.10
C PRO A 256 25.99 9.95 -30.03
N GLN A 257 25.77 11.19 -29.59
CA GLN A 257 26.57 11.89 -28.58
C GLN A 257 26.22 11.46 -27.14
N ARG A 258 25.17 10.64 -26.97
CA ARG A 258 24.65 10.20 -25.66
C ARG A 258 25.28 8.87 -25.27
N ASP A 259 25.47 8.69 -23.98
CA ASP A 259 25.85 7.38 -23.43
C ASP A 259 24.83 6.32 -23.86
N PRO A 260 25.28 5.10 -24.20
CA PRO A 260 24.38 3.99 -24.48
C PRO A 260 23.44 3.79 -23.29
N ILE A 261 22.13 3.72 -23.53
CA ILE A 261 21.19 3.34 -22.50
C ILE A 261 21.25 1.81 -22.48
N PRO A 262 21.71 1.18 -21.38
CA PRO A 262 21.79 -0.26 -21.34
C PRO A 262 20.39 -0.84 -21.48
N PHE A 263 20.17 -1.60 -22.54
CA PHE A 263 18.92 -2.31 -22.82
C PHE A 263 19.19 -3.81 -22.70
N TYR A 264 18.57 -4.45 -21.70
CA TYR A 264 18.78 -5.86 -21.41
C TYR A 264 17.63 -6.69 -22.02
N TYR A 265 17.86 -7.27 -23.19
CA TYR A 265 17.14 -8.46 -23.65
C TYR A 265 18.18 -9.50 -24.04
N GLU A 266 18.16 -10.66 -23.39
CA GLU A 266 18.66 -11.89 -24.00
C GLU A 266 17.45 -12.56 -24.65
N ILE A 267 17.52 -12.79 -25.97
CA ILE A 267 16.53 -13.59 -26.71
C ILE A 267 16.78 -15.07 -26.41
#